data_AF-A0A6A0IL51-F1
#
_entry.id   AF-A0A6A0IL51-F1
#
_cell.length_a   1.000
_cell.length_b   1.000
_cell.length_c   1.000
_cell.angle_alpha   90.00
_cell.angle_beta   90.00
_cell.angle_gamma   90.00
#
_symmetry.space_group_name_H-M   'P 1'
#
loop_
_entity.id
_entity.type
_entity.pdbx_description
1 polymer ?
#
loop_
_entity_poly.entity_id
_entity_poly.type
_entity_poly.pdbx_seq_one_letter_code
_entity_poly.pdbx_strand_id
1 'polypeptide(L)'
;MTPAVVALACFSTVMLAMGLLTVLIFALRAAARAGARRAEVAKAPSEGEVPEELVAVLAAAAHAALGRAVKIHRVHVGRFPGQETWSRAGRLDIMVSHRVAPPRPETGSPQ
;
A
#
# COMPACT_ATOMS: atom_id res chain seq x y z
N MET A 1 52.73 -16.87 -2.34
CA MET A 1 51.89 -16.67 -3.54
C MET A 1 52.69 -15.81 -4.51
N THR A 2 52.80 -16.21 -5.77
CA THR A 2 53.56 -15.41 -6.74
C THR A 2 52.77 -14.14 -7.11
N PRO A 3 53.44 -13.01 -7.40
CA PRO A 3 52.77 -11.76 -7.74
C PRO A 3 51.83 -11.90 -8.95
N ALA A 4 52.14 -12.81 -9.88
CA ALA A 4 51.28 -13.14 -11.02
C ALA A 4 49.91 -13.71 -10.59
N VAL A 5 49.84 -14.55 -9.55
CA VAL A 5 48.59 -15.14 -9.06
C VAL A 5 47.71 -14.07 -8.40
N VAL A 6 48.32 -13.14 -7.67
CA VAL A 6 47.60 -12.02 -7.03
C VAL A 6 47.02 -11.08 -8.09
N ALA A 7 47.82 -10.75 -9.12
CA ALA A 7 47.36 -9.92 -10.23
C ALA A 7 46.17 -10.55 -10.97
N LEU A 8 46.23 -11.86 -11.25
CA LEU A 8 45.15 -12.59 -11.93
C LEU A 8 43.86 -12.60 -11.09
N ALA A 9 43.97 -12.82 -9.78
CA ALA A 9 42.83 -12.83 -8.87
C ALA A 9 42.15 -11.46 -8.74
N CYS A 10 42.93 -10.37 -8.67
CA CYS A 10 42.38 -9.01 -8.69
C CYS A 10 41.65 -8.73 -10.01
N PHE A 11 42.25 -9.09 -11.14
CA PHE A 11 41.67 -8.83 -12.46
C PHE A 11 40.35 -9.59 -12.68
N SER A 12 40.31 -10.86 -12.27
CA SER A 12 39.08 -11.66 -12.37
C SER A 12 37.95 -11.11 -11.50
N THR A 13 38.28 -10.64 -10.29
CA THR A 13 37.31 -10.04 -9.38
C THR A 13 36.69 -8.76 -9.96
N VAL A 14 37.51 -7.88 -10.53
CA VAL A 14 37.04 -6.64 -11.16
C VAL A 14 36.16 -6.92 -12.38
N MET A 15 36.57 -7.86 -13.23
CA MET A 15 35.78 -8.28 -14.40
C MET A 15 34.43 -8.88 -13.99
N LEU A 16 34.41 -9.72 -12.95
CA LEU A 16 33.18 -10.28 -12.41
C LEU A 16 32.24 -9.18 -11.88
N ALA A 17 32.77 -8.23 -11.12
CA ALA A 17 31.99 -7.11 -10.58
C ALA A 17 31.41 -6.22 -11.69
N MET A 18 32.20 -5.88 -12.71
CA MET A 18 31.74 -5.10 -13.86
C MET A 18 30.68 -5.84 -14.69
N GLY A 19 30.85 -7.14 -14.89
CA GLY A 19 29.86 -7.99 -15.55
C GLY A 19 28.54 -8.02 -14.79
N LEU A 20 28.59 -8.23 -13.47
CA LEU A 20 27.41 -8.26 -12.60
C LEU A 20 26.67 -6.91 -12.63
N LEU A 21 27.41 -5.80 -12.56
CA LEU A 21 26.85 -4.45 -12.63
C LEU A 21 26.15 -4.20 -13.98
N THR A 22 26.75 -4.66 -15.08
CA THR A 22 26.18 -4.50 -16.43
C THR A 22 24.89 -5.29 -16.59
N VAL A 23 24.86 -6.54 -16.10
CA VAL A 23 23.64 -7.37 -16.08
C VAL A 23 22.54 -6.70 -15.25
N LEU A 24 22.88 -6.17 -14.08
CA LEU A 24 21.92 -5.45 -13.23
C LEU A 24 21.35 -4.21 -13.92
N ILE A 25 22.18 -3.38 -14.53
CA ILE A 25 21.73 -2.20 -15.28
C ILE A 25 20.80 -2.61 -16.43
N PHE A 26 21.13 -3.68 -17.15
CA PHE A 26 20.31 -4.16 -18.26
C PHE A 26 18.96 -4.70 -17.79
N ALA A 27 18.93 -5.44 -16.68
CA ALA A 27 17.72 -5.92 -16.04
C ALA A 27 16.82 -4.77 -15.57
N LEU A 28 17.40 -3.73 -14.95
CA LEU A 28 16.66 -2.52 -14.53
C LEU A 28 16.09 -1.76 -15.74
N ARG A 29 16.85 -1.64 -16.84
CA ARG A 29 16.34 -1.00 -18.07
C ARG A 29 15.23 -1.82 -18.73
N ALA A 30 15.32 -3.14 -18.72
CA ALA A 30 14.27 -4.02 -19.22
C ALA A 30 12.99 -3.90 -18.37
N ALA A 31 13.14 -3.89 -17.03
CA ALA A 31 12.04 -3.67 -16.10
C ALA A 31 11.40 -2.29 -16.26
N ALA A 32 12.20 -1.23 -16.44
CA ALA A 32 11.70 0.12 -16.69
C ALA A 32 10.93 0.23 -18.01
N ARG A 33 11.40 -0.40 -19.09
CA ARG A 33 10.68 -0.46 -20.37
C ARG A 33 9.38 -1.24 -20.28
N ALA A 34 9.36 -2.34 -19.52
CA ALA A 34 8.14 -3.10 -19.24
C ALA A 34 7.15 -2.31 -18.37
N GLY A 35 7.65 -1.50 -17.42
CA GLY A 35 6.87 -0.57 -16.61
C GLY A 35 6.26 0.56 -17.44
N ALA A 36 7.02 1.17 -18.35
CA ALA A 36 6.54 2.23 -19.24
C ALA A 36 5.43 1.73 -20.18
N ARG A 37 5.57 0.53 -20.75
CA ARG A 37 4.51 -0.09 -21.56
C ARG A 37 3.25 -0.43 -20.76
N ARG A 38 3.37 -0.69 -19.45
CA ARG A 38 2.21 -0.89 -18.56
C ARG A 38 1.57 0.43 -18.14
N ALA A 39 2.36 1.49 -17.96
CA ALA A 39 1.85 2.82 -17.62
C ALA A 39 1.02 3.44 -18.76
N GLU A 40 1.37 3.15 -20.03
CA GLU A 40 0.60 3.63 -21.18
C GLU A 40 -0.77 2.92 -21.31
N VAL A 41 -0.86 1.65 -20.91
CA VAL A 41 -2.13 0.88 -20.89
C VAL A 41 -3.02 1.26 -19.69
N ALA A 42 -2.45 1.79 -18.61
CA ALA A 42 -3.17 2.21 -17.40
C ALA A 42 -3.88 3.57 -17.52
N LYS A 43 -3.74 4.29 -18.64
CA LYS A 43 -4.30 5.65 -18.80
C LYS A 43 -5.73 5.68 -19.34
N ALA A 44 -6.60 4.80 -18.84
CA ALA A 44 -8.04 4.88 -19.07
C ALA A 44 -8.75 4.69 -17.72
N PRO A 45 -9.12 5.78 -17.01
CA PRO A 45 -9.76 5.65 -15.71
C PRO A 45 -11.19 5.13 -15.94
N SER A 46 -11.48 3.95 -15.39
CA SER A 46 -12.85 3.41 -15.34
C SER A 46 -13.47 3.75 -13.99
N GLU A 47 -14.74 4.15 -13.98
CA GLU A 47 -15.53 4.33 -12.74
C GLU A 47 -15.52 3.02 -11.93
N GLY A 48 -14.72 2.98 -10.86
CA GLY A 48 -14.53 1.79 -10.03
C GLY A 48 -13.07 1.42 -9.73
N GLU A 49 -12.11 2.18 -10.25
CA GLU A 49 -10.70 1.92 -10.01
C GLU A 49 -10.28 2.28 -8.57
N VAL A 50 -9.65 1.32 -7.90
CA VAL A 50 -9.14 1.48 -6.54
C VAL A 50 -7.88 2.36 -6.60
N PRO A 51 -7.80 3.46 -5.82
CA PRO A 51 -6.63 4.33 -5.83
C PRO A 51 -5.34 3.55 -5.53
N GLU A 52 -4.26 3.86 -6.23
CA GLU A 52 -2.95 3.22 -6.01
C GLU A 52 -2.48 3.38 -4.56
N GLU A 53 -2.73 4.55 -3.97
CA GLU A 53 -2.45 4.84 -2.56
C GLU A 53 -3.14 3.85 -1.61
N LEU A 54 -4.39 3.48 -1.89
CA LEU A 54 -5.13 2.51 -1.09
C LEU A 54 -4.53 1.11 -1.23
N VAL A 55 -4.09 0.73 -2.43
CA VAL A 55 -3.38 -0.55 -2.64
C VAL A 55 -2.05 -0.58 -1.88
N ALA A 56 -1.32 0.53 -1.83
CA ALA A 56 -0.08 0.65 -1.07
C ALA A 56 -0.32 0.48 0.45
N VAL A 57 -1.35 1.14 0.99
CA VAL A 57 -1.75 1.00 2.40
C VAL A 57 -2.15 -0.45 2.72
N LEU A 58 -2.95 -1.09 1.86
CA LEU A 58 -3.35 -2.48 2.03
C LEU A 58 -2.14 -3.43 2.00
N ALA A 59 -1.18 -3.20 1.10
CA ALA A 59 0.03 -4.00 1.01
C ALA A 59 0.91 -3.85 2.26
N ALA A 60 1.06 -2.62 2.78
CA ALA A 60 1.80 -2.35 4.00
C ALA A 60 1.14 -3.01 5.22
N ALA A 61 -0.19 -2.91 5.36
CA ALA A 61 -0.93 -3.56 6.43
C ALA A 61 -0.82 -5.10 6.37
N ALA A 62 -0.92 -5.68 5.17
CA ALA A 62 -0.76 -7.11 4.97
C ALA A 62 0.67 -7.60 5.28
N HIS A 63 1.69 -6.81 4.91
CA HIS A 63 3.07 -7.11 5.27
C HIS A 63 3.27 -7.09 6.79
N ALA A 64 2.75 -6.06 7.47
CA ALA A 64 2.83 -5.93 8.92
C ALA A 64 2.12 -7.08 9.65
N ALA A 65 0.96 -7.52 9.16
CA ALA A 65 0.20 -8.61 9.77
C ALA A 65 0.81 -10.00 9.52
N LEU A 66 1.40 -10.22 8.34
CA LEU A 66 1.89 -11.54 7.92
C LEU A 66 3.41 -11.74 8.11
N GLY A 67 4.17 -10.66 8.37
CA GLY A 67 5.62 -10.72 8.59
C GLY A 67 6.45 -11.13 7.36
N ARG A 68 5.85 -11.13 6.16
CA ARG A 68 6.51 -11.53 4.90
C ARG A 68 6.07 -10.67 3.73
N ALA A 69 6.81 -10.67 2.64
CA ALA A 69 6.43 -9.94 1.43
C ALA A 69 5.07 -10.43 0.89
N VAL A 70 4.17 -9.51 0.58
CA VAL A 70 2.80 -9.79 0.08
C VAL A 70 2.60 -9.15 -1.28
N LYS A 71 1.94 -9.87 -2.19
CA LYS A 71 1.53 -9.38 -3.50
C LYS A 71 0.01 -9.38 -3.61
N ILE A 72 -0.58 -8.21 -3.80
CA ILE A 72 -2.03 -8.06 -4.00
C ILE A 72 -2.32 -8.23 -5.48
N HIS A 73 -3.13 -9.24 -5.83
CA HIS A 73 -3.48 -9.55 -7.22
C HIS A 73 -4.81 -8.92 -7.66
N ARG A 74 -5.77 -8.81 -6.74
CA ARG A 74 -7.11 -8.34 -7.03
C ARG A 74 -7.74 -7.75 -5.78
N VAL A 75 -8.32 -6.57 -5.91
CA VAL A 75 -9.11 -5.92 -4.86
C VAL A 75 -10.55 -5.85 -5.36
N HIS A 76 -11.48 -6.43 -4.60
CA HIS A 76 -12.91 -6.31 -4.88
C HIS A 76 -13.53 -5.36 -3.87
N VAL A 77 -14.10 -4.27 -4.36
CA VAL A 77 -14.87 -3.34 -3.52
C VAL A 77 -16.32 -3.82 -3.52
N GLY A 78 -16.72 -4.52 -2.45
CA GLY A 78 -18.10 -4.93 -2.27
C GLY A 78 -19.00 -3.74 -1.94
N ARG A 79 -19.92 -3.39 -2.84
CA ARG A 79 -21.08 -2.56 -2.49
C ARG A 79 -22.18 -3.49 -2.01
N PHE A 80 -22.39 -3.53 -0.70
CA PHE A 80 -23.47 -4.31 -0.11
C PHE A 80 -24.73 -3.43 0.02
N PRO A 81 -25.92 -3.96 -0.33
CA PRO A 81 -27.17 -3.27 -0.01
C PRO A 81 -27.24 -3.05 1.51
N GLY A 82 -27.43 -1.80 1.93
CA GLY A 82 -27.36 -1.41 3.35
C GLY A 82 -26.07 -0.67 3.77
N GLN A 83 -25.19 -0.30 2.84
CA GLN A 83 -24.13 0.68 3.17
C GLN A 83 -24.71 2.01 3.67
N GLU A 84 -25.90 2.42 3.20
CA GLU A 84 -26.58 3.59 3.77
C GLU A 84 -26.91 3.38 5.25
N THR A 85 -27.17 2.14 5.68
CA THR A 85 -27.44 1.78 7.08
C THR A 85 -26.22 2.04 7.95
N TRP A 86 -25.01 1.74 7.48
CA TRP A 86 -23.78 1.98 8.24
C TRP A 86 -23.49 3.48 8.38
N SER A 87 -23.65 4.24 7.29
CA SER A 87 -23.58 5.70 7.32
C SER A 87 -24.65 6.33 8.22
N ARG A 88 -25.87 5.78 8.22
CA ARG A 88 -26.98 6.24 9.07
C ARG A 88 -26.73 5.94 10.55
N ALA A 89 -26.20 4.76 10.87
CA ALA A 89 -25.84 4.39 12.24
C ALA A 89 -24.77 5.34 12.81
N GLY A 90 -23.71 5.62 12.05
CA GLY A 90 -22.67 6.58 12.47
C GLY A 90 -23.21 8.00 12.69
N ARG A 91 -24.12 8.48 11.83
CA ARG A 91 -24.77 9.79 12.02
C ARG A 91 -25.61 9.86 13.29
N LEU A 92 -26.36 8.79 13.60
CA LEU A 92 -27.14 8.73 14.83
C LEU A 92 -26.24 8.72 16.07
N ASP A 93 -25.14 7.97 16.03
CA ASP A 93 -24.18 7.92 17.14
C ASP A 93 -23.56 9.30 17.44
N ILE A 94 -23.16 10.02 16.38
CA ILE A 94 -22.67 11.41 16.49
C ILE A 94 -23.75 12.32 17.08
N MET A 95 -24.99 12.25 16.59
CA MET A 95 -26.10 13.05 17.11
C MET A 95 -26.39 12.76 18.59
N VAL A 96 -26.26 11.50 19.02
CA VAL A 96 -26.45 11.09 20.41
C VAL A 96 -25.31 11.61 21.28
N SER A 97 -24.07 11.57 20.81
CA SER A 97 -22.90 12.09 21.55
C SER A 97 -22.99 13.60 21.85
N HIS A 98 -23.69 14.37 21.01
CA HIS A 98 -23.90 15.81 21.19
C HIS A 98 -25.15 16.17 21.99
N ARG A 99 -25.98 15.20 22.38
CA ARG A 99 -27.02 15.46 23.38
C ARG A 99 -26.38 15.54 24.77
N VAL A 100 -25.84 16.72 25.08
CA VAL A 100 -25.66 17.13 26.48
C VAL A 100 -27.06 17.21 27.06
N ALA A 101 -27.43 16.21 27.87
CA ALA A 101 -28.68 16.26 28.61
C ALA A 101 -28.67 17.54 29.46
N PRO A 102 -29.68 18.43 29.33
CA PRO A 102 -29.77 19.57 30.23
C PRO A 102 -29.82 19.04 31.67
N PRO A 103 -29.16 19.72 32.63
CA PRO A 103 -29.22 19.32 34.04
C PRO A 103 -30.69 19.16 34.44
N ARG A 104 -31.03 18.04 35.09
CA ARG A 104 -32.39 17.79 35.57
C ARG A 104 -32.80 18.99 36.43
N PRO A 105 -33.93 19.66 36.14
CA PRO A 105 -34.48 20.61 37.10
C PRO A 105 -34.79 19.80 38.35
N GLU A 106 -34.09 20.12 39.43
CA GLU A 106 -34.38 19.63 40.76
C GLU A 106 -35.83 20.00 41.07
N THR A 107 -36.69 18.99 41.00
CA THR A 107 -38.09 19.09 41.38
C THR A 107 -38.12 19.33 42.89
N GLY A 108 -38.16 20.60 43.27
CA GLY A 108 -38.55 21.01 44.61
C GLY A 108 -39.95 20.47 44.88
N SER A 109 -40.04 19.55 45.84
CA SER A 109 -41.31 19.10 46.41
C SER A 109 -42.07 20.31 46.94
N PRO A 110 -43.36 20.49 46.58
CA PRO A 110 -44.23 21.34 47.36
C PRO A 110 -44.56 20.60 48.66
N GLN A 111 -44.18 21.18 49.80
CA GLN A 111 -44.85 20.98 51.08
C GLN A 111 -45.63 22.26 51.40
#